data_AF-A0A937U116-F1
#
_entry.id   AF-A0A937U116-F1
#
_cell.length_a   1.000
_cell.length_b   1.000
_cell.length_c   1.000
_cell.angle_alpha   90.00
_cell.angle_beta   90.00
_cell.angle_gamma   90.00
#
_symmetry.space_group_name_H-M   'P 1'
#
loop_
_entity.id
_entity.type
_entity.pdbx_description
1 polymer ?
#
loop_
_entity_poly.entity_id
_entity_poly.type
_entity_poly.pdbx_seq_one_letter_code
_entity_poly.pdbx_strand_id
1 'polypeptide(L)'
;MGILWLALSLIFSIAQLVLFIIVLIKLFKSKGMLHGILGIISCGLYPFIWGWIKHKELKLLKIMAIWTGTIVLSFVFQFILMTAGVVSMFGSLKPDKMVVTPTMTVQKRVIKPGAKAVPKRVTPKTPPKPPSKPLTEDRTTLKIKEDQEYEMEMKRLNNLIKMDKKNAGAFYNRGWLYEIKGDFDKAEKDYTKAIGVNKRHKDAYYNRGLVYIKMEKYEQAIEDFSEAIKLKPRSVDAYCNRGNANFELGKKDLALEDYNAALQIDPNDADLYYNRAAIHQANGEESKATLDLKKAAELGHNKARQHLGMPPGKPKTSTPPEKTSSIPLRVSAIS
;
A
#
# COMPACT_ATOMS: atom_id res chain seq x y z
N MET A 1 -54.01 -15.47 -3.15
CA MET A 1 -52.83 -15.96 -3.90
C MET A 1 -51.52 -15.28 -3.49
N GLY A 2 -51.43 -13.95 -3.37
CA GLY A 2 -50.16 -13.26 -3.05
C GLY A 2 -49.52 -13.62 -1.70
N ILE A 3 -50.31 -13.77 -0.62
CA ILE A 3 -49.79 -14.08 0.72
C ILE A 3 -49.20 -15.50 0.78
N LEU A 4 -49.87 -16.46 0.13
CA LEU A 4 -49.39 -17.85 0.03
C LEU A 4 -48.06 -17.89 -0.75
N TRP A 5 -47.94 -17.09 -1.82
CA TRP A 5 -46.73 -17.00 -2.63
C TRP A 5 -45.55 -16.37 -1.88
N LEU A 6 -45.81 -15.32 -1.08
CA LEU A 6 -44.81 -14.71 -0.20
C LEU A 6 -44.35 -15.68 0.90
N ALA A 7 -45.27 -16.44 1.50
CA ALA A 7 -44.93 -17.45 2.51
C ALA A 7 -44.07 -18.57 1.91
N LEU A 8 -44.42 -19.09 0.72
CA LEU A 8 -43.62 -20.08 0.00
C LEU A 8 -42.24 -19.55 -0.40
N SER A 9 -42.14 -18.31 -0.85
CA SER A 9 -40.87 -17.66 -1.18
C SER A 9 -39.97 -17.48 0.05
N LEU A 10 -40.55 -17.16 1.20
CA LEU A 10 -39.83 -17.01 2.46
C LEU A 10 -39.29 -18.36 2.96
N ILE A 11 -40.14 -19.39 2.94
CA ILE A 11 -39.74 -20.76 3.31
C ILE A 11 -38.62 -21.26 2.41
N PHE A 12 -38.71 -21.01 1.10
CA PHE A 12 -37.67 -21.37 0.14
C PHE A 12 -36.35 -20.62 0.40
N SER A 13 -36.42 -19.33 0.71
CA SER A 13 -35.23 -18.52 1.04
C SER A 13 -34.55 -18.99 2.33
N ILE A 14 -35.34 -19.35 3.35
CA ILE A 14 -34.82 -19.89 4.61
C ILE A 14 -34.17 -21.26 4.36
N ALA A 15 -34.80 -22.13 3.55
CA ALA A 15 -34.23 -23.42 3.20
C ALA A 15 -32.88 -23.28 2.45
N GLN A 16 -32.76 -22.32 1.53
CA GLN A 16 -31.50 -22.01 0.85
C GLN A 16 -30.42 -21.51 1.82
N LEU A 17 -30.78 -20.64 2.76
CA LEU A 17 -29.85 -20.13 3.79
C LEU A 17 -29.34 -21.26 4.69
N VAL A 18 -30.23 -22.16 5.13
CA VAL A 18 -29.86 -23.31 5.96
C VAL A 18 -28.93 -24.25 5.20
N LEU A 19 -29.22 -24.54 3.93
CA LEU A 19 -28.36 -25.38 3.09
C LEU A 19 -26.97 -24.74 2.91
N PHE A 20 -26.92 -23.42 2.70
CA PHE A 20 -25.69 -22.65 2.58
C PHE A 20 -24.84 -22.72 3.85
N ILE A 21 -25.46 -22.57 5.03
CA ILE A 21 -24.78 -22.68 6.33
C ILE A 21 -24.25 -24.10 6.54
N ILE A 22 -25.01 -25.15 6.20
CA ILE A 22 -24.56 -26.54 6.29
C ILE A 22 -23.33 -26.78 5.40
N VAL A 23 -23.33 -26.25 4.17
CA VAL A 23 -22.19 -26.33 3.25
C VAL A 23 -20.97 -25.60 3.81
N LEU A 24 -21.15 -24.40 4.38
CA LEU A 24 -20.07 -23.67 5.06
C LEU A 24 -19.48 -24.50 6.21
N ILE A 25 -20.31 -25.01 7.12
CA ILE A 25 -19.85 -25.83 8.25
C ILE A 25 -19.06 -27.05 7.77
N LYS A 26 -19.53 -27.71 6.70
CA LYS A 26 -18.88 -28.90 6.13
C LYS A 26 -17.56 -28.56 5.43
N LEU A 27 -17.48 -27.39 4.77
CA LEU A 27 -16.25 -26.82 4.23
C LEU A 27 -15.22 -26.52 5.34
N PHE A 28 -15.64 -25.93 6.46
CA PHE A 28 -14.75 -25.59 7.57
C PHE A 28 -14.24 -26.82 8.36
N LYS A 29 -15.01 -27.92 8.42
CA LYS A 29 -14.57 -29.19 9.03
C LYS A 29 -13.57 -29.97 8.16
N SER A 30 -13.51 -29.69 6.86
CA SER A 30 -12.67 -30.41 5.89
C SER A 30 -11.46 -29.56 5.49
N LYS A 31 -10.40 -29.59 6.34
CA LYS A 31 -9.03 -29.11 6.07
C LYS A 31 -8.88 -27.61 5.71
N GLY A 32 -8.23 -26.88 6.63
CA GLY A 32 -7.44 -25.69 6.31
C GLY A 32 -8.24 -24.48 5.83
N MET A 33 -8.47 -23.53 6.74
CA MET A 33 -9.19 -22.26 6.64
C MET A 33 -8.86 -21.37 5.41
N LEU A 34 -7.85 -21.70 4.60
CA LEU A 34 -7.41 -20.91 3.45
C LEU A 34 -8.16 -21.23 2.14
N HIS A 35 -8.59 -22.49 1.92
CA HIS A 35 -9.25 -22.87 0.66
C HIS A 35 -10.76 -22.54 0.63
N GLY A 36 -11.41 -22.42 1.80
CA GLY A 36 -12.82 -22.05 1.88
C GLY A 36 -13.07 -20.59 1.50
N ILE A 37 -12.19 -19.68 1.91
CA ILE A 37 -12.25 -18.25 1.57
C ILE A 37 -11.87 -18.04 0.10
N LEU A 38 -10.85 -18.76 -0.39
CA LEU A 38 -10.51 -18.77 -1.82
C LEU A 38 -11.65 -19.32 -2.69
N GLY A 39 -12.38 -20.33 -2.22
CA GLY A 39 -13.54 -20.90 -2.92
C GLY A 39 -14.72 -19.94 -3.05
N ILE A 40 -15.00 -19.13 -2.02
CA ILE A 40 -16.08 -18.13 -2.03
C ILE A 40 -15.72 -16.96 -2.98
N ILE A 41 -14.45 -16.55 -3.00
CA ILE A 41 -13.95 -15.51 -3.92
C ILE A 41 -13.86 -16.05 -5.37
N SER A 42 -13.60 -17.34 -5.53
CA SER A 42 -13.50 -18.03 -6.84
C SER A 42 -14.86 -18.34 -7.49
N CYS A 43 -15.94 -18.48 -6.71
CA CYS A 43 -17.28 -18.79 -7.24
C CYS A 43 -17.87 -17.75 -8.21
N GLY A 44 -17.33 -16.52 -8.27
CA GLY A 44 -17.82 -15.48 -9.17
C GLY A 44 -17.12 -15.38 -10.52
N LEU A 45 -15.92 -15.96 -10.69
CA LEU A 45 -15.09 -15.71 -11.90
C LEU A 45 -14.38 -16.95 -12.48
N TYR A 46 -14.44 -18.10 -11.81
CA TYR A 46 -13.62 -19.25 -12.19
C TYR A 46 -14.11 -20.17 -13.33
N PRO A 47 -15.36 -20.14 -13.83
CA PRO A 47 -15.76 -21.02 -14.93
C PRO A 47 -15.02 -20.75 -16.25
N PHE A 48 -14.39 -19.58 -16.41
CA PHE A 48 -13.75 -19.19 -17.68
C PHE A 48 -12.25 -19.48 -17.76
N ILE A 49 -11.56 -19.72 -16.64
CA ILE A 49 -10.08 -19.81 -16.63
C ILE A 49 -9.58 -21.23 -16.35
N TRP A 50 -10.42 -22.13 -15.82
CA TRP A 50 -9.95 -23.45 -15.36
C TRP A 50 -10.47 -24.65 -16.16
N GLY A 51 -10.89 -24.43 -17.40
CA GLY A 51 -11.28 -25.49 -18.34
C GLY A 51 -10.12 -26.31 -18.92
N TRP A 52 -8.87 -26.15 -18.44
CA TRP A 52 -7.70 -26.74 -19.10
C TRP A 52 -6.80 -27.64 -18.26
N ILE A 53 -7.07 -27.89 -16.97
CA ILE A 53 -6.24 -28.81 -16.15
C ILE A 53 -7.08 -29.88 -15.44
N LYS A 54 -7.11 -31.04 -16.11
CA LYS A 54 -6.98 -32.40 -15.59
C LYS A 54 -8.16 -33.04 -14.83
N HIS A 55 -8.70 -34.06 -15.49
CA HIS A 55 -9.68 -35.06 -15.04
C HIS A 55 -9.42 -35.69 -13.66
N LYS A 56 -10.38 -35.49 -12.75
CA LYS A 56 -11.15 -36.48 -11.97
C LYS A 56 -12.20 -35.67 -11.18
N GLU A 57 -13.38 -36.24 -10.90
CA GLU A 57 -14.57 -35.58 -10.30
C GLU A 57 -15.67 -35.09 -11.28
N LEU A 58 -16.03 -35.91 -12.30
CA LEU A 58 -17.19 -35.62 -13.18
C LEU A 58 -18.56 -35.60 -12.44
N LYS A 59 -18.64 -36.09 -11.20
CA LYS A 59 -19.90 -36.11 -10.41
C LYS A 59 -20.17 -34.78 -9.70
N LEU A 60 -19.14 -34.15 -9.13
CA LEU A 60 -19.26 -32.86 -8.45
C LEU A 60 -19.54 -31.71 -9.43
N LEU A 61 -18.93 -31.75 -10.62
CA LEU A 61 -19.14 -30.73 -11.65
C LEU A 61 -20.60 -30.65 -12.11
N LYS A 62 -21.28 -31.80 -12.26
CA LYS A 62 -22.70 -31.85 -12.65
C LYS A 62 -23.60 -31.25 -11.57
N ILE A 63 -23.31 -31.54 -10.30
CA ILE A 63 -24.07 -31.01 -9.15
C ILE A 63 -23.88 -29.50 -9.05
N MET A 64 -22.64 -29.00 -9.22
CA MET A 64 -22.37 -27.56 -9.20
C MET A 64 -22.94 -26.81 -10.42
N ALA A 65 -22.95 -27.42 -11.60
CA ALA A 65 -23.56 -26.84 -12.79
C ALA A 65 -25.09 -26.71 -12.64
N ILE A 66 -25.75 -27.72 -12.07
CA ILE A 66 -27.19 -27.67 -11.76
C ILE A 66 -27.47 -26.59 -10.70
N TRP A 67 -26.62 -26.52 -9.66
CA TRP A 67 -26.80 -25.55 -8.56
C TRP A 67 -26.56 -24.09 -8.99
N THR A 68 -25.56 -23.85 -9.84
CA THR A 68 -25.30 -22.50 -10.40
C THR A 68 -26.37 -22.12 -11.41
N GLY A 69 -26.82 -23.06 -12.25
CA GLY A 69 -27.93 -22.85 -13.18
C GLY A 69 -29.22 -22.44 -12.47
N THR A 70 -29.60 -23.09 -11.37
CA THR A 70 -30.83 -22.75 -10.64
C THR A 70 -30.76 -21.39 -9.95
N ILE A 71 -29.60 -20.99 -9.43
CA ILE A 71 -29.40 -19.68 -8.80
C ILE A 71 -29.45 -18.57 -9.86
N VAL A 72 -28.71 -18.71 -10.95
CA VAL A 72 -28.67 -17.69 -12.01
C VAL A 72 -30.05 -17.55 -12.65
N LEU A 73 -30.76 -18.65 -12.92
CA LEU A 73 -32.11 -18.60 -13.49
C LEU A 73 -33.12 -17.94 -12.53
N SER A 74 -32.96 -18.13 -11.22
CA SER A 74 -33.78 -17.47 -10.20
C SER A 74 -33.55 -15.96 -10.15
N PHE A 75 -32.29 -15.51 -10.25
CA PHE A 75 -31.95 -14.07 -10.33
C PHE A 75 -32.44 -13.43 -11.62
N VAL A 76 -32.30 -14.11 -12.76
CA VAL A 76 -32.81 -13.63 -14.05
C VAL A 76 -34.34 -13.52 -14.02
N PHE A 77 -35.03 -14.50 -13.44
CA PHE A 77 -36.49 -14.46 -13.29
C PHE A 77 -36.95 -13.31 -12.37
N GLN A 78 -36.25 -13.09 -11.25
CA GLN A 78 -36.53 -11.94 -10.37
C GLN A 78 -36.27 -10.59 -11.06
N PHE A 79 -35.23 -10.50 -11.88
CA PHE A 79 -34.90 -9.28 -12.63
C PHE A 79 -35.96 -8.96 -13.71
N ILE A 80 -36.43 -9.99 -14.44
CA ILE A 80 -37.50 -9.84 -15.43
C ILE A 80 -38.80 -9.36 -14.76
N LEU A 81 -39.16 -9.90 -13.59
CA LEU A 81 -40.35 -9.47 -12.84
C LEU A 81 -40.23 -8.03 -12.30
N MET A 82 -39.05 -7.61 -11.85
CA MET A 82 -38.84 -6.23 -11.39
C MET A 82 -38.94 -5.20 -12.52
N THR A 83 -38.39 -5.50 -13.70
CA THR A 83 -38.45 -4.58 -14.85
C THR A 83 -39.88 -4.39 -15.37
N ALA A 84 -40.71 -5.43 -15.33
CA ALA A 84 -42.13 -5.34 -15.67
C ALA A 84 -42.91 -4.43 -14.69
N GLY A 85 -42.50 -4.36 -13.41
CA GLY A 85 -43.12 -3.48 -12.41
C GLY A 85 -42.79 -1.99 -12.60
N VAL A 86 -41.57 -1.67 -13.05
CA VAL A 86 -41.08 -0.28 -13.17
C VAL A 86 -41.68 0.44 -14.38
N VAL A 87 -41.95 -0.26 -15.48
CA VAL A 87 -42.56 0.33 -16.70
C VAL A 87 -44.00 0.81 -16.45
N SER A 88 -44.72 0.18 -15.53
CA SER A 88 -46.08 0.60 -15.13
C SER A 88 -46.11 1.93 -14.36
N MET A 89 -45.02 2.29 -13.67
CA MET A 89 -44.97 3.49 -12.81
C MET A 89 -44.60 4.79 -13.54
N PHE A 90 -43.99 4.75 -14.74
CA PHE A 90 -43.47 5.95 -15.41
C PHE A 90 -44.32 6.49 -16.57
N GLY A 91 -45.49 5.90 -16.84
CA GLY A 91 -46.35 6.28 -17.98
C GLY A 91 -47.18 7.58 -17.85
N SER A 92 -47.11 8.33 -16.74
CA SER A 92 -48.14 9.33 -16.40
C SER A 92 -47.65 10.75 -16.03
N LEU A 93 -46.56 11.26 -16.61
CA LEU A 93 -46.16 12.66 -16.38
C LEU A 93 -45.97 13.44 -17.69
N LYS A 94 -46.94 14.30 -18.02
CA LYS A 94 -46.85 15.33 -19.07
C LYS A 94 -46.02 16.54 -18.58
N PRO A 95 -45.28 17.25 -19.45
CA PRO A 95 -44.50 18.43 -19.05
C PRO A 95 -45.27 19.74 -19.28
N ASP A 96 -45.25 20.66 -18.31
CA ASP A 96 -45.78 22.02 -18.47
C ASP A 96 -44.70 23.11 -18.27
N LYS A 97 -44.58 23.94 -19.30
CA LYS A 97 -44.21 25.37 -19.44
C LYS A 97 -43.10 25.98 -18.54
N MET A 98 -42.00 26.36 -19.20
CA MET A 98 -40.98 27.31 -18.71
C MET A 98 -41.49 28.76 -18.79
N VAL A 99 -41.35 29.50 -17.68
CA VAL A 99 -41.55 30.96 -17.61
C VAL A 99 -40.18 31.65 -17.63
N VAL A 100 -39.99 32.54 -18.61
CA VAL A 100 -38.82 33.41 -18.77
C VAL A 100 -39.08 34.75 -18.08
N THR A 101 -38.10 35.29 -17.35
CA THR A 101 -38.05 36.73 -16.97
C THR A 101 -36.62 37.29 -17.11
N PRO A 102 -36.47 38.62 -17.29
CA PRO A 102 -35.51 39.19 -18.23
C PRO A 102 -34.20 39.71 -17.61
N THR A 103 -33.23 39.86 -18.50
CA THR A 103 -31.88 40.41 -18.32
C THR A 103 -31.88 41.89 -17.94
N MET A 104 -31.10 42.27 -16.93
CA MET A 104 -30.71 43.65 -16.63
C MET A 104 -29.19 43.76 -16.66
N THR A 105 -28.69 44.51 -17.64
CA THR A 105 -27.29 44.85 -17.86
C THR A 105 -26.88 45.95 -16.87
N VAL A 106 -25.83 45.74 -16.07
CA VAL A 106 -25.23 46.82 -15.26
C VAL A 106 -23.72 46.94 -15.50
N GLN A 107 -23.32 48.21 -15.56
CA GLN A 107 -22.11 48.80 -16.11
C GLN A 107 -20.79 48.42 -15.42
N LYS A 108 -19.73 48.47 -16.23
CA LYS A 108 -18.32 48.37 -15.87
C LYS A 108 -17.89 49.63 -15.10
N ARG A 109 -17.55 49.51 -13.82
CA ARG A 109 -16.83 50.54 -13.05
C ARG A 109 -15.41 50.07 -12.77
N VAL A 110 -14.44 50.84 -13.25
CA VAL A 110 -13.01 50.70 -12.97
C VAL A 110 -12.74 51.24 -11.56
N ILE A 111 -12.20 50.40 -10.67
CA ILE A 111 -11.56 50.82 -9.42
C ILE A 111 -10.26 50.01 -9.25
N LYS A 112 -9.11 50.70 -9.27
CA LYS A 112 -7.85 50.32 -8.58
C LYS A 112 -7.77 51.19 -7.30
N PRO A 113 -6.92 50.94 -6.28
CA PRO A 113 -6.05 49.79 -5.97
C PRO A 113 -6.18 49.28 -4.51
N GLY A 114 -5.55 48.15 -4.15
CA GLY A 114 -5.41 47.74 -2.75
C GLY A 114 -4.94 46.30 -2.59
N ALA A 115 -3.62 46.10 -2.52
CA ALA A 115 -3.02 44.81 -2.23
C ALA A 115 -3.42 44.32 -0.84
N LYS A 116 -4.26 43.29 -0.75
CA LYS A 116 -4.36 42.43 0.43
C LYS A 116 -3.78 41.07 0.10
N ALA A 117 -2.64 40.82 0.72
CA ALA A 117 -1.88 39.59 0.61
C ALA A 117 -2.72 38.38 1.00
N VAL A 118 -2.81 37.43 0.07
CA VAL A 118 -3.20 36.04 0.36
C VAL A 118 -2.18 35.48 1.37
N PRO A 119 -2.61 34.87 2.49
CA PRO A 119 -1.66 34.30 3.43
C PRO A 119 -0.88 33.17 2.74
N LYS A 120 0.45 33.31 2.70
CA LYS A 120 1.38 32.30 2.18
C LYS A 120 1.13 30.97 2.89
N ARG A 121 0.87 29.93 2.10
CA ARG A 121 0.92 28.53 2.50
C ARG A 121 2.27 28.27 3.17
N VAL A 122 2.27 28.05 4.48
CA VAL A 122 3.44 27.55 5.19
C VAL A 122 3.64 26.11 4.76
N THR A 123 4.52 25.89 3.80
CA THR A 123 5.13 24.58 3.58
C THR A 123 5.91 24.23 4.85
N PRO A 124 5.67 23.09 5.50
CA PRO A 124 6.60 22.58 6.49
C PRO A 124 7.95 22.42 5.78
N LYS A 125 8.93 23.23 6.16
CA LYS A 125 10.31 22.99 5.77
C LYS A 125 10.68 21.64 6.39
N THR A 126 11.10 20.69 5.57
CA THR A 126 11.92 19.57 6.04
C THR A 126 13.01 20.14 6.95
N PRO A 127 13.25 19.58 8.14
CA PRO A 127 14.37 20.03 8.97
C PRO A 127 15.64 19.95 8.13
N PRO A 128 16.50 20.98 8.14
CA PRO A 128 17.76 20.92 7.41
C PRO A 128 18.58 19.75 7.93
N LYS A 129 19.05 18.90 7.01
CA LYS A 129 20.08 17.91 7.30
C LYS A 129 21.26 18.63 8.00
N PRO A 130 21.76 18.11 9.13
CA PRO A 130 22.87 18.76 9.82
C PRO A 130 24.05 18.92 8.85
N PRO A 131 24.70 20.10 8.82
CA PRO A 131 25.79 20.37 7.89
C PRO A 131 26.92 19.37 8.13
N SER A 132 27.48 18.81 7.06
CA SER A 132 28.74 18.07 7.13
C SER A 132 29.84 19.03 7.60
N LYS A 133 30.14 19.00 8.91
CA LYS A 133 31.12 19.89 9.54
C LYS A 133 32.52 19.26 9.59
N PRO A 134 33.58 20.09 9.64
CA PRO A 134 34.97 19.67 9.47
C PRO A 134 35.46 18.78 10.62
N LEU A 135 36.35 17.86 10.28
CA LEU A 135 37.02 16.90 11.16
C LEU A 135 38.02 17.59 12.11
N THR A 136 37.55 18.26 13.17
CA THR A 136 38.41 18.69 14.30
C THR A 136 37.73 18.69 15.68
N GLU A 137 36.44 18.33 15.81
CA GLU A 137 35.79 18.23 17.13
C GLU A 137 35.96 16.82 17.71
N ASP A 138 36.40 16.73 18.97
CA ASP A 138 36.52 15.46 19.70
C ASP A 138 35.16 14.73 19.72
N ARG A 139 35.15 13.43 19.44
CA ARG A 139 33.93 12.60 19.35
C ARG A 139 33.07 12.70 20.61
N THR A 140 33.70 12.89 21.77
CA THR A 140 33.02 13.09 23.05
C THR A 140 32.24 14.41 23.07
N THR A 141 32.88 15.50 22.64
CA THR A 141 32.24 16.83 22.55
C THR A 141 31.15 16.88 21.48
N LEU A 142 31.30 16.15 20.37
CA LEU A 142 30.26 16.02 19.34
C LEU A 142 29.03 15.27 19.88
N LYS A 143 29.24 14.15 20.57
CA LYS A 143 28.15 13.35 21.16
C LYS A 143 27.37 14.12 22.22
N ILE A 144 28.06 14.90 23.07
CA ILE A 144 27.41 15.77 24.06
C ILE A 144 26.52 16.81 23.38
N LYS A 145 26.99 17.44 22.29
CA LYS A 145 26.18 18.39 21.52
C LYS A 145 24.96 17.72 20.88
N GLU A 146 25.12 16.54 20.29
CA GLU A 146 24.02 15.76 19.71
C GLU A 146 22.95 15.40 20.75
N ASP A 147 23.37 14.98 21.95
CA ASP A 147 22.44 14.68 23.04
C ASP A 147 21.72 15.92 23.57
N GLN A 148 22.41 17.07 23.67
CA GLN A 148 21.79 18.34 24.06
C GLN A 148 20.77 18.84 23.02
N GLU A 149 21.10 18.75 21.73
CA GLU A 149 20.19 19.12 20.64
C GLU A 149 18.94 18.22 20.63
N TYR A 150 19.13 16.92 20.86
CA TYR A 150 18.04 15.96 20.99
C TYR A 150 17.09 16.34 22.14
N GLU A 151 17.60 16.57 23.34
CA GLU A 151 16.78 16.92 24.51
C GLU A 151 16.01 18.25 24.31
N MET A 152 16.66 19.23 23.69
CA MET A 152 16.04 20.53 23.38
C MET A 152 14.87 20.37 22.40
N GLU A 153 15.08 19.63 21.30
CA GLU A 153 14.02 19.42 20.30
C GLU A 153 12.90 18.53 20.83
N MET A 154 13.22 17.51 21.63
CA MET A 154 12.23 16.70 22.35
C MET A 154 11.33 17.56 23.24
N LYS A 155 11.92 18.46 24.03
CA LYS A 155 11.17 19.41 24.88
C LYS A 155 10.25 20.31 24.05
N ARG A 156 10.76 20.85 22.94
CA ARG A 156 9.98 21.69 22.01
C ARG A 156 8.79 20.93 21.42
N LEU A 157 9.01 19.73 20.89
CA LEU A 157 7.96 18.91 20.29
C LEU A 157 6.90 18.49 21.33
N ASN A 158 7.33 18.17 22.54
CA ASN A 158 6.42 17.90 23.66
C ASN A 158 5.52 19.10 23.97
N ASN A 159 6.06 20.32 23.97
CA ASN A 159 5.28 21.53 24.18
C ASN A 159 4.30 21.80 23.01
N LEU A 160 4.74 21.60 21.76
CA LEU A 160 3.86 21.74 20.59
C LEU A 160 2.68 20.78 20.65
N ILE A 161 2.91 19.53 21.04
CA ILE A 161 1.85 18.51 21.19
C ILE A 161 0.90 18.85 22.34
N LYS A 162 1.40 19.45 23.43
CA LYS A 162 0.57 19.93 24.55
C LYS A 162 -0.35 21.07 24.12
N MET A 163 0.17 22.02 23.33
CA MET A 163 -0.58 23.18 22.84
C MET A 163 -1.58 22.80 21.75
N ASP A 164 -1.20 21.90 20.85
CA ASP A 164 -2.04 21.42 19.76
C ASP A 164 -1.95 19.89 19.62
N LYS A 165 -2.97 19.21 20.15
CA LYS A 165 -3.11 17.75 20.07
C LYS A 165 -3.39 17.23 18.65
N LYS A 166 -3.65 18.11 17.68
CA LYS A 166 -3.86 17.78 16.27
C LYS A 166 -2.67 18.25 15.40
N ASN A 167 -1.50 18.44 16.01
CA ASN A 167 -0.28 18.75 15.26
C ASN A 167 0.38 17.46 14.74
N ALA A 168 -0.01 17.00 13.55
CA ALA A 168 0.55 15.80 12.93
C ALA A 168 2.07 15.90 12.74
N GLY A 169 2.59 17.08 12.36
CA GLY A 169 4.02 17.29 12.13
C GLY A 169 4.84 17.15 13.41
N ALA A 170 4.33 17.62 14.55
CA ALA A 170 5.01 17.46 15.83
C ALA A 170 5.09 16.00 16.28
N PHE A 171 4.00 15.23 16.08
CA PHE A 171 4.04 13.78 16.32
C PHE A 171 5.02 13.07 15.38
N TYR A 172 4.97 13.36 14.08
CA TYR A 172 5.88 12.78 13.09
C TYR A 172 7.35 13.06 13.43
N ASN A 173 7.71 14.31 13.71
CA ASN A 173 9.09 14.69 14.04
C ASN A 173 9.56 14.03 15.35
N ARG A 174 8.67 13.90 16.35
CA ARG A 174 9.04 13.22 17.61
C ARG A 174 9.21 11.72 17.40
N GLY A 175 8.37 11.11 16.57
CA GLY A 175 8.52 9.71 16.15
C GLY A 175 9.86 9.46 15.46
N TRP A 176 10.28 10.37 14.58
CA TRP A 176 11.58 10.31 13.91
C TRP A 176 12.77 10.45 14.88
N LEU A 177 12.66 11.32 15.88
CA LEU A 177 13.68 11.42 16.93
C LEU A 177 13.80 10.12 17.76
N TYR A 178 12.67 9.53 18.13
CA TYR A 178 12.68 8.22 18.80
C TYR A 178 13.30 7.13 17.94
N GLU A 179 13.01 7.12 16.63
CA GLU A 179 13.60 6.18 15.68
C GLU A 179 15.14 6.29 15.63
N ILE A 180 15.69 7.52 15.59
CA ILE A 180 17.15 7.74 15.60
C ILE A 180 17.79 7.24 16.88
N LYS A 181 17.11 7.41 18.03
CA LYS A 181 17.59 6.89 19.31
C LYS A 181 17.35 5.38 19.49
N GLY A 182 16.68 4.72 18.55
CA GLY A 182 16.38 3.29 18.59
C GLY A 182 15.16 2.92 19.45
N ASP A 183 14.37 3.89 19.91
CA ASP A 183 13.16 3.66 20.68
C ASP A 183 11.97 3.42 19.73
N PHE A 184 11.97 2.25 19.10
CA PHE A 184 11.03 1.90 18.04
C PHE A 184 9.57 1.86 18.50
N ASP A 185 9.30 1.45 19.74
CA ASP A 185 7.94 1.44 20.30
C ASP A 185 7.34 2.85 20.43
N LYS A 186 8.15 3.83 20.85
CA LYS A 186 7.69 5.22 20.91
C LYS A 186 7.57 5.83 19.51
N ALA A 187 8.50 5.49 18.60
CA ALA A 187 8.43 5.92 17.21
C ALA A 187 7.13 5.45 16.54
N GLU A 188 6.79 4.16 16.68
CA GLU A 188 5.56 3.56 16.17
C GLU A 188 4.31 4.33 16.66
N LYS A 189 4.23 4.58 17.98
CA LYS A 189 3.09 5.27 18.60
C LYS A 189 2.92 6.69 18.07
N ASP A 190 4.01 7.42 17.88
CA ASP A 190 3.96 8.80 17.42
C ASP A 190 3.66 8.90 15.92
N TYR A 191 4.25 8.05 15.09
CA TYR A 191 3.85 7.97 13.68
C TYR A 191 2.37 7.59 13.53
N THR A 192 1.87 6.65 14.35
CA THR A 192 0.45 6.28 14.38
C THR A 192 -0.45 7.47 14.72
N LYS A 193 -0.05 8.31 15.69
CA LYS A 193 -0.78 9.55 16.00
C LYS A 193 -0.72 10.55 14.85
N ALA A 194 0.44 10.73 14.22
CA ALA A 194 0.59 11.61 13.06
C ALA A 194 -0.35 11.21 11.91
N ILE A 195 -0.43 9.91 11.61
CA ILE A 195 -1.34 9.33 10.60
C ILE A 195 -2.82 9.51 11.02
N GLY A 196 -3.14 9.27 12.29
CA GLY A 196 -4.49 9.45 12.81
C GLY A 196 -5.00 10.90 12.69
N VAL A 197 -4.10 11.88 12.80
CA VAL A 197 -4.40 13.30 12.59
C VAL A 197 -4.43 13.64 11.09
N ASN A 198 -3.47 13.15 10.31
CA ASN A 198 -3.39 13.39 8.87
C ASN A 198 -3.24 12.06 8.10
N LYS A 199 -4.37 11.54 7.63
CA LYS A 199 -4.43 10.29 6.84
C LYS A 199 -3.70 10.35 5.49
N ARG A 200 -3.27 11.52 5.03
CA ARG A 200 -2.50 11.68 3.78
C ARG A 200 -1.01 11.92 4.03
N HIS A 201 -0.52 11.65 5.23
CA HIS A 201 0.87 11.85 5.62
C HIS A 201 1.78 10.72 5.12
N LYS A 202 2.09 10.72 3.82
CA LYS A 202 2.92 9.69 3.15
C LYS A 202 4.24 9.37 3.87
N ASP A 203 4.94 10.37 4.39
CA ASP A 203 6.24 10.17 5.04
C ASP A 203 6.09 9.48 6.41
N ALA A 204 4.94 9.65 7.07
CA ALA A 204 4.66 9.00 8.35
C ALA A 204 4.34 7.51 8.15
N TYR A 205 3.59 7.18 7.09
CA TYR A 205 3.41 5.79 6.65
C TYR A 205 4.75 5.16 6.29
N TYR A 206 5.54 5.80 5.43
CA TYR A 206 6.85 5.27 5.01
C TYR A 206 7.79 5.02 6.20
N ASN A 207 7.99 5.99 7.09
CA ASN A 207 8.89 5.82 8.22
C ASN A 207 8.36 4.85 9.28
N ARG A 208 7.04 4.77 9.50
CA ARG A 208 6.48 3.73 10.37
C ARG A 208 6.67 2.35 9.78
N GLY A 209 6.56 2.21 8.44
CA GLY A 209 6.96 1.00 7.73
C GLY A 209 8.42 0.61 7.97
N LEU A 210 9.35 1.56 7.92
CA LEU A 210 10.77 1.32 8.25
C LEU A 210 10.96 0.89 9.71
N VAL A 211 10.24 1.51 10.65
CA VAL A 211 10.22 1.09 12.06
C VAL A 211 9.70 -0.34 12.18
N TYR A 212 8.64 -0.70 11.46
CA TYR A 212 8.14 -2.07 11.43
C TYR A 212 9.16 -3.07 10.90
N ILE A 213 9.95 -2.74 9.87
CA ILE A 213 11.06 -3.59 9.43
C ILE A 213 12.08 -3.81 10.56
N LYS A 214 12.48 -2.74 11.26
CA LYS A 214 13.43 -2.82 12.38
C LYS A 214 12.91 -3.65 13.55
N MET A 215 11.59 -3.74 13.69
CA MET A 215 10.89 -4.58 14.67
C MET A 215 10.53 -5.97 14.13
N GLU A 216 10.96 -6.33 12.92
CA GLU A 216 10.64 -7.59 12.22
C GLU A 216 9.13 -7.83 12.01
N LYS A 217 8.34 -6.74 12.00
CA LYS A 217 6.88 -6.70 11.79
C LYS A 217 6.55 -6.51 10.30
N TYR A 218 6.93 -7.48 9.47
CA TYR A 218 6.94 -7.31 8.01
C TYR A 218 5.56 -7.10 7.37
N GLU A 219 4.50 -7.75 7.86
CA GLU A 219 3.13 -7.55 7.35
C GLU A 219 2.68 -6.11 7.53
N GLN A 220 2.92 -5.54 8.71
CA GLN A 220 2.55 -4.15 9.02
C GLN A 220 3.39 -3.16 8.20
N ALA A 221 4.66 -3.48 7.95
CA ALA A 221 5.50 -2.70 7.05
C ALA A 221 4.93 -2.69 5.62
N ILE A 222 4.46 -3.83 5.10
CA ILE A 222 3.85 -3.94 3.77
C ILE A 222 2.60 -3.07 3.65
N GLU A 223 1.73 -3.06 4.66
CA GLU A 223 0.54 -2.21 4.69
C GLU A 223 0.91 -0.73 4.61
N ASP A 224 1.86 -0.31 5.44
CA ASP A 224 2.32 1.08 5.50
C ASP A 224 3.03 1.53 4.21
N PHE A 225 3.91 0.69 3.64
CA PHE A 225 4.52 1.00 2.36
C PHE A 225 3.48 1.04 1.24
N SER A 226 2.44 0.21 1.29
CA SER A 226 1.36 0.24 0.31
C SER A 226 0.56 1.54 0.38
N GLU A 227 0.27 2.05 1.58
CA GLU A 227 -0.35 3.38 1.75
C GLU A 227 0.59 4.51 1.29
N ALA A 228 1.88 4.42 1.60
CA ALA A 228 2.87 5.39 1.11
C ALA A 228 2.93 5.41 -0.43
N ILE A 229 2.89 4.25 -1.09
CA ILE A 229 2.83 4.10 -2.56
C ILE A 229 1.54 4.70 -3.11
N LYS A 230 0.37 4.42 -2.51
CA LYS A 230 -0.90 5.04 -2.92
C LYS A 230 -0.84 6.57 -2.89
N LEU A 231 -0.19 7.14 -1.88
CA LEU A 231 -0.04 8.59 -1.73
C LEU A 231 1.08 9.18 -2.59
N LYS A 232 2.11 8.39 -2.92
CA LYS A 232 3.25 8.76 -3.78
C LYS A 232 3.61 7.59 -4.73
N PRO A 233 2.90 7.44 -5.87
CA PRO A 233 3.04 6.27 -6.74
C PRO A 233 4.39 6.12 -7.44
N ARG A 234 5.26 7.14 -7.40
CA ARG A 234 6.61 7.11 -8.01
C ARG A 234 7.71 7.03 -6.96
N SER A 235 7.44 6.39 -5.82
CA SER A 235 8.40 6.28 -4.71
C SER A 235 9.22 5.00 -4.83
N VAL A 236 10.39 5.08 -5.46
CA VAL A 236 11.35 3.97 -5.63
C VAL A 236 11.62 3.26 -4.30
N ASP A 237 11.96 4.03 -3.26
CA ASP A 237 12.29 3.48 -1.95
C ASP A 237 11.12 2.74 -1.29
N ALA A 238 9.87 3.17 -1.54
CA ALA A 238 8.70 2.52 -0.94
C ALA A 238 8.42 1.17 -1.61
N TYR A 239 8.55 1.08 -2.93
CA TYR A 239 8.51 -0.20 -3.64
C TYR A 239 9.67 -1.10 -3.22
N CYS A 240 10.90 -0.58 -3.15
CA CYS A 240 12.06 -1.35 -2.71
C CYS A 240 11.85 -1.95 -1.31
N ASN A 241 11.46 -1.14 -0.32
CA ASN A 241 11.31 -1.62 1.04
C ASN A 241 10.07 -2.53 1.21
N ARG A 242 9.00 -2.34 0.44
CA ARG A 242 7.87 -3.29 0.40
C ARG A 242 8.31 -4.63 -0.22
N GLY A 243 9.11 -4.59 -1.27
CA GLY A 243 9.71 -5.77 -1.89
C GLY A 243 10.61 -6.51 -0.90
N ASN A 244 11.44 -5.79 -0.15
CA ASN A 244 12.26 -6.37 0.91
C ASN A 244 11.40 -7.05 1.98
N ALA A 245 10.34 -6.40 2.45
CA ALA A 245 9.41 -6.97 3.43
C ALA A 245 8.71 -8.24 2.91
N ASN A 246 8.27 -8.22 1.64
CA ASN A 246 7.70 -9.40 0.98
C ASN A 246 8.71 -10.54 0.87
N PHE A 247 9.97 -10.23 0.58
CA PHE A 247 11.04 -11.23 0.51
C PHE A 247 11.30 -11.90 1.86
N GLU A 248 11.37 -11.12 2.95
CA GLU A 248 11.54 -11.66 4.31
C GLU A 248 10.37 -12.57 4.72
N LEU A 249 9.16 -12.32 4.21
CA LEU A 249 8.00 -13.21 4.37
C LEU A 249 7.95 -14.39 3.39
N GLY A 250 8.98 -14.58 2.56
CA GLY A 250 9.03 -15.62 1.53
C GLY A 250 8.10 -15.39 0.32
N LYS A 251 7.45 -14.22 0.22
CA LYS A 251 6.56 -13.82 -0.88
C LYS A 251 7.38 -13.30 -2.06
N LYS A 252 8.23 -14.16 -2.62
CA LYS A 252 9.22 -13.82 -3.66
C LYS A 252 8.61 -13.19 -4.92
N ASP A 253 7.46 -13.68 -5.37
CA ASP A 253 6.80 -13.14 -6.57
C ASP A 253 6.37 -11.69 -6.39
N LEU A 254 5.77 -11.36 -5.24
CA LEU A 254 5.38 -9.99 -4.89
C LEU A 254 6.60 -9.08 -4.73
N ALA A 255 7.71 -9.61 -4.19
CA ALA A 255 8.96 -8.86 -4.12
C ALA A 255 9.56 -8.56 -5.50
N LEU A 256 9.51 -9.51 -6.44
CA LEU A 256 9.91 -9.27 -7.84
C LEU A 256 9.04 -8.21 -8.51
N GLU A 257 7.71 -8.26 -8.32
CA GLU A 257 6.79 -7.23 -8.83
C GLU A 257 7.18 -5.84 -8.32
N ASP A 258 7.44 -5.72 -7.02
CA ASP A 258 7.86 -4.47 -6.39
C ASP A 258 9.20 -3.95 -6.92
N TYR A 259 10.22 -4.80 -7.05
CA TYR A 259 11.50 -4.40 -7.62
C TYR A 259 11.39 -4.02 -9.10
N ASN A 260 10.56 -4.72 -9.87
CA ASN A 260 10.31 -4.38 -11.26
C ASN A 260 9.61 -3.02 -11.40
N ALA A 261 8.61 -2.74 -10.57
CA ALA A 261 7.94 -1.45 -10.53
C ALA A 261 8.92 -0.32 -10.14
N ALA A 262 9.79 -0.57 -9.15
CA ALA A 262 10.82 0.38 -8.75
C ALA A 262 11.84 0.66 -9.87
N LEU A 263 12.28 -0.38 -10.59
CA LEU A 263 13.20 -0.28 -11.74
C LEU A 263 12.56 0.40 -12.96
N GLN A 264 11.24 0.35 -13.12
CA GLN A 264 10.55 1.15 -14.13
C GLN A 264 10.59 2.65 -13.81
N ILE A 265 10.68 3.01 -12.52
CA ILE A 265 10.76 4.41 -12.07
C ILE A 265 12.21 4.91 -12.10
N ASP A 266 13.16 4.12 -11.58
CA ASP A 266 14.60 4.38 -11.63
C ASP A 266 15.36 3.16 -12.18
N PRO A 267 15.64 3.13 -13.50
CA PRO A 267 16.38 2.03 -14.13
C PRO A 267 17.87 1.97 -13.78
N ASN A 268 18.41 2.91 -12.99
CA ASN A 268 19.83 2.98 -12.66
C ASN A 268 20.10 2.72 -11.17
N ASP A 269 19.13 2.17 -10.43
CA ASP A 269 19.33 1.79 -9.04
C ASP A 269 20.03 0.43 -8.92
N ALA A 270 21.28 0.46 -8.49
CA ALA A 270 22.11 -0.72 -8.34
C ALA A 270 21.61 -1.69 -7.26
N ASP A 271 20.96 -1.16 -6.21
CA ASP A 271 20.45 -1.96 -5.08
C ASP A 271 19.27 -2.82 -5.53
N LEU A 272 18.39 -2.27 -6.38
CA LEU A 272 17.23 -3.00 -6.91
C LEU A 272 17.64 -4.19 -7.79
N TYR A 273 18.63 -4.02 -8.66
CA TYR A 273 19.16 -5.13 -9.45
C TYR A 273 19.79 -6.20 -8.56
N TYR A 274 20.55 -5.80 -7.53
CA TYR A 274 21.13 -6.76 -6.59
C TYR A 274 20.06 -7.53 -5.81
N ASN A 275 19.03 -6.84 -5.32
CA ASN A 275 17.92 -7.45 -4.58
C ASN A 275 17.11 -8.41 -5.48
N ARG A 276 16.85 -8.03 -6.73
CA ARG A 276 16.16 -8.89 -7.70
C ARG A 276 17.00 -10.12 -8.07
N ALA A 277 18.31 -9.96 -8.23
CA ALA A 277 19.22 -11.07 -8.46
C ALA A 277 19.19 -12.10 -7.33
N ALA A 278 19.16 -11.66 -6.07
CA ALA A 278 19.07 -12.55 -4.92
C ALA A 278 17.81 -13.44 -4.97
N ILE A 279 16.68 -12.89 -5.44
CA ILE A 279 15.46 -13.68 -5.65
C ILE A 279 15.64 -14.68 -6.79
N HIS A 280 16.19 -14.26 -7.93
CA HIS A 280 16.45 -15.15 -9.06
C HIS A 280 17.37 -16.32 -8.67
N GLN A 281 18.41 -16.07 -7.86
CA GLN A 281 19.26 -17.13 -7.29
C GLN A 281 18.46 -18.08 -6.42
N ALA A 282 17.65 -17.55 -5.51
CA ALA A 282 16.80 -18.35 -4.63
C ALA A 282 15.72 -19.16 -5.37
N ASN A 283 15.48 -18.87 -6.65
CA ASN A 283 14.57 -19.60 -7.53
C ASN A 283 15.29 -20.52 -8.53
N GLY A 284 16.63 -20.58 -8.51
CA GLY A 284 17.43 -21.37 -9.46
C GLY A 284 17.54 -20.75 -10.85
N GLU A 285 17.16 -19.48 -11.02
CA GLU A 285 17.18 -18.76 -12.30
C GLU A 285 18.54 -18.11 -12.55
N GLU A 286 19.61 -18.92 -12.62
CA GLU A 286 21.01 -18.46 -12.64
C GLU A 286 21.33 -17.44 -13.75
N SER A 287 20.75 -17.62 -14.94
CA SER A 287 20.95 -16.68 -16.06
C SER A 287 20.41 -15.29 -15.75
N LYS A 288 19.22 -15.19 -15.14
CA LYS A 288 18.60 -13.90 -14.76
C LYS A 288 19.36 -13.26 -13.61
N ALA A 289 19.72 -14.07 -12.61
CA ALA A 289 20.54 -13.61 -11.48
C ALA A 289 21.87 -13.01 -11.95
N THR A 290 22.58 -13.70 -12.84
CA THR A 290 23.87 -13.24 -13.37
C THR A 290 23.72 -11.94 -14.16
N LEU A 291 22.66 -11.81 -14.95
CA LEU A 291 22.37 -10.58 -15.70
C LEU A 291 22.18 -9.39 -14.75
N ASP A 292 21.35 -9.55 -13.71
CA ASP A 292 21.09 -8.52 -12.73
C ASP A 292 22.32 -8.17 -11.88
N LEU A 293 23.12 -9.17 -11.48
CA LEU A 293 24.37 -8.93 -10.77
C LEU A 293 25.37 -8.14 -11.61
N LYS A 294 25.50 -8.47 -12.90
CA LYS A 294 26.35 -7.69 -13.83
C LYS A 294 25.86 -6.25 -13.91
N LYS A 295 24.56 -6.03 -14.08
CA LYS A 295 23.98 -4.69 -14.13
C LYS A 295 24.19 -3.91 -12.82
N ALA A 296 23.98 -4.54 -11.67
CA ALA A 296 24.26 -3.95 -10.36
C ALA A 296 25.75 -3.58 -10.21
N ALA A 297 26.65 -4.46 -10.65
CA ALA A 297 28.10 -4.25 -10.60
C ALA A 297 28.59 -3.11 -11.50
N GLU A 298 28.01 -2.98 -12.70
CA GLU A 298 28.22 -1.85 -13.62
C GLU A 298 27.76 -0.53 -13.00
N LEU A 299 26.63 -0.56 -12.28
CA LEU A 299 26.08 0.61 -11.56
C LEU A 299 26.82 0.89 -10.23
N GLY A 300 27.84 0.09 -9.89
CA GLY A 300 28.72 0.31 -8.73
C GLY A 300 28.32 -0.41 -7.44
N HIS A 301 27.44 -1.41 -7.47
CA HIS A 301 27.06 -2.17 -6.28
C HIS A 301 28.19 -3.11 -5.83
N ASN A 302 28.80 -2.83 -4.67
CA ASN A 302 30.00 -3.52 -4.22
C ASN A 302 29.79 -5.02 -3.95
N LYS A 303 28.66 -5.43 -3.35
CA LYS A 303 28.41 -6.87 -3.11
C LYS A 303 28.21 -7.64 -4.42
N ALA A 304 27.64 -6.99 -5.44
CA ALA A 304 27.48 -7.60 -6.76
C ALA A 304 28.84 -7.79 -7.44
N ARG A 305 29.70 -6.77 -7.33
CA ARG A 305 31.10 -6.84 -7.81
C ARG A 305 31.88 -7.96 -7.13
N GLN A 306 31.78 -8.06 -5.80
CA GLN A 306 32.40 -9.13 -5.04
C GLN A 306 31.90 -10.52 -5.47
N HIS A 307 30.58 -10.67 -5.65
CA HIS A 307 29.99 -11.92 -6.12
C HIS A 307 30.50 -12.33 -7.52
N LEU A 308 30.85 -11.36 -8.37
CA LEU A 308 31.41 -11.58 -9.71
C LEU A 308 32.95 -11.63 -9.74
N GLY A 309 33.64 -11.59 -8.59
CA GLY A 309 35.11 -11.57 -8.52
C GLY A 309 35.75 -10.28 -9.03
N MET A 310 34.99 -9.18 -9.10
CA MET A 310 35.47 -7.87 -9.54
C MET A 310 35.99 -7.03 -8.37
N PRO A 311 37.02 -6.17 -8.57
CA PRO A 311 37.48 -5.24 -7.54
C PRO A 311 36.36 -4.26 -7.14
N PRO A 312 36.32 -3.73 -5.91
CA PRO A 312 35.29 -2.79 -5.48
C PRO A 312 35.21 -1.56 -6.41
N GLY A 313 33.99 -1.03 -6.60
CA GLY A 313 33.78 0.14 -7.44
C GLY A 313 34.40 1.38 -6.79
N LYS A 314 34.82 2.36 -7.60
CA LYS A 314 35.18 3.67 -7.05
C LYS A 314 33.97 4.24 -6.30
N PRO A 315 34.13 4.78 -5.07
CA PRO A 315 33.03 5.42 -4.37
C PRO A 315 32.46 6.54 -5.25
N LYS A 316 31.15 6.54 -5.51
CA LYS A 316 30.51 7.58 -6.33
C LYS A 316 30.71 8.94 -5.65
N THR A 317 31.49 9.83 -6.27
CA THR A 317 31.67 11.24 -5.87
C THR A 317 30.53 12.14 -6.38
N SER A 318 29.31 11.61 -6.49
CA SER A 318 28.12 12.40 -6.77
C SER A 318 27.38 12.61 -5.45
N THR A 319 27.17 13.88 -5.08
CA THR A 319 26.23 14.31 -4.05
C THR A 319 25.01 13.38 -4.02
N PRO A 320 24.62 12.81 -2.86
CA PRO A 320 23.53 11.86 -2.83
C PRO A 320 22.28 12.56 -3.37
N PRO A 321 21.56 12.01 -4.38
CA PRO A 321 20.13 12.22 -4.36
C PRO A 321 19.67 11.77 -2.98
N GLU A 322 18.70 12.47 -2.42
CA GLU A 322 18.12 12.29 -1.09
C GLU A 322 17.56 10.85 -0.91
N LYS A 323 18.44 9.84 -0.86
CA LYS A 323 18.12 8.42 -0.64
C LYS A 323 17.87 8.26 0.85
N THR A 324 16.61 8.36 1.22
CA THR A 324 16.12 8.02 2.56
C THR A 324 16.07 6.50 2.72
N SER A 325 17.09 5.93 3.36
CA SER A 325 17.00 4.67 4.12
C SER A 325 16.29 3.51 3.39
N SER A 326 16.85 3.01 2.28
CA SER A 326 16.57 1.64 1.86
C SER A 326 17.32 0.69 2.81
N ILE A 327 16.60 -0.24 3.44
CA ILE A 327 17.23 -1.24 4.32
C ILE A 327 17.79 -2.33 3.41
N PRO A 328 19.11 -2.60 3.42
CA PRO A 328 19.67 -3.65 2.59
C PRO A 328 19.11 -5.02 3.03
N LEU A 329 18.78 -5.89 2.07
CA LEU A 329 18.34 -7.26 2.35
C LEU A 329 19.34 -7.97 3.28
N ARG A 330 18.82 -8.72 4.25
CA ARG A 330 19.64 -9.55 5.14
C ARG A 330 19.99 -10.84 4.39
N VAL A 331 21.00 -10.74 3.53
CA VAL A 331 21.48 -11.86 2.72
C VAL A 331 22.25 -12.84 3.60
N SER A 332 21.55 -13.71 4.32
CA SER A 332 22.10 -14.84 5.06
C SER A 332 22.20 -16.13 4.22
N ALA A 333 21.80 -16.09 2.95
CA ALA A 333 21.68 -17.27 2.08
C ALA A 333 22.67 -17.31 0.89
N ILE A 334 23.67 -16.42 0.86
CA ILE A 334 24.79 -16.54 -0.10
C ILE A 334 25.99 -17.10 0.65
N SER A 335 26.01 -18.41 0.83
CA SER A 335 27.21 -19.18 1.19
C SER A 335 27.28 -20.41 0.33
#